data_AF-A0A8T0QTS5-F1
#
_entry.id   AF-A0A8T0QTS5-F1
#
_cell.length_a   1.000
_cell.length_b   1.000
_cell.length_c   1.000
_cell.angle_alpha   90.00
_cell.angle_beta   90.00
_cell.angle_gamma   90.00
#
_symmetry.space_group_name_H-M   'P 1'
#
loop_
_entity.id
_entity.type
_entity.pdbx_description
1 polymer ?
#
loop_
_entity_poly.entity_id
_entity_poly.type
_entity_poly.pdbx_seq_one_letter_code
_entity_poly.pdbx_strand_id
1 'polypeptide(L)'
;MPLWGTASGSPAADGEIARAPPGSSGGGGVKVIRSLLPTRRRLRLDPSAKLYFPYEPGKQVRSAVRIKNISKSHVAFKFQTTAPKSCFMRPPGGILAPGESIIATVFKFVEHPENNEKPLDQKCKVKFKIVSLKVKGPMEYVPELFDEQKDQIAVEQILRVVFLDAERPSPQMDKLKRQLAEAEAALEARKKPPEDNGPRIVGEGLVIDEWKERRERYLARQQIEGVDSV
;
A
#
# COMPACT_ATOMS: atom_id res chain seq x y z
N MET A 1 22.29 33.82 68.71
CA MET A 1 21.30 33.79 69.82
C MET A 1 19.94 34.13 69.25
N PRO A 2 18.81 33.55 69.69
CA PRO A 2 18.58 32.36 70.55
C PRO A 2 17.92 31.21 69.73
N LEU A 3 17.90 29.91 70.05
CA LEU A 3 17.77 29.07 71.25
C LEU A 3 16.37 29.00 71.91
N TRP A 4 15.99 27.75 72.24
CA TRP A 4 14.81 27.22 72.97
C TRP A 4 13.61 26.78 72.12
N GLY A 5 12.98 25.62 72.36
CA GLY A 5 13.10 24.59 73.41
C GLY A 5 12.23 23.38 73.01
N THR A 6 12.61 22.14 73.37
CA THR A 6 12.01 21.32 74.47
C THR A 6 10.49 21.10 74.32
N ALA A 7 9.89 19.92 74.44
CA ALA A 7 10.32 18.61 74.90
C ALA A 7 9.27 17.54 74.50
N SER A 8 9.75 16.30 74.36
CA SER A 8 9.21 15.03 74.90
C SER A 8 7.70 14.76 74.98
N GLY A 9 7.32 13.57 74.48
CA GLY A 9 6.15 12.84 74.97
C GLY A 9 5.61 11.78 74.00
N SER A 10 6.13 10.55 74.08
CA SER A 10 5.35 9.34 73.77
C SER A 10 4.77 8.81 75.08
N PRO A 11 3.61 8.12 75.09
CA PRO A 11 3.65 6.66 74.90
C PRO A 11 2.41 6.05 74.19
N ALA A 12 2.60 4.78 73.75
CA ALA A 12 1.71 3.59 73.73
C ALA A 12 0.18 3.74 73.90
N ALA A 13 -0.72 2.90 73.39
CA ALA A 13 -0.75 1.70 72.55
C ALA A 13 -2.26 1.42 72.21
N ASP A 14 -2.53 0.31 71.53
CA ASP A 14 -3.84 -0.34 71.26
C ASP A 14 -4.62 0.27 70.08
N GLY A 15 -5.06 -0.45 69.04
CA GLY A 15 -5.12 -1.88 68.76
C GLY A 15 -6.46 -2.15 68.07
N GLU A 16 -6.50 -2.35 66.75
CA GLU A 16 -7.64 -3.05 66.12
C GLU A 16 -7.28 -3.67 64.76
N ILE A 17 -7.85 -4.86 64.57
CA ILE A 17 -7.54 -5.91 63.61
C ILE A 17 -8.31 -5.65 62.30
N ALA A 18 -7.64 -5.63 61.15
CA ALA A 18 -8.29 -5.72 59.84
C ALA A 18 -7.71 -6.88 59.02
N ARG A 19 -8.55 -7.90 58.84
CA ARG A 19 -8.34 -9.15 58.09
C ARG A 19 -8.01 -8.90 56.61
N ALA A 20 -7.03 -9.63 56.10
CA ALA A 20 -6.81 -9.81 54.67
C ALA A 20 -7.85 -10.77 54.05
N PRO A 21 -8.31 -10.57 52.81
CA PRO A 21 -8.98 -11.61 52.04
C PRO A 21 -7.97 -12.40 51.17
N PRO A 22 -8.31 -13.64 50.80
CA PRO A 22 -7.37 -14.65 50.34
C PRO A 22 -7.02 -14.51 48.86
N GLY A 23 -5.88 -15.12 48.52
CA GLY A 23 -5.33 -15.18 47.17
C GLY A 23 -6.29 -15.76 46.14
N SER A 24 -6.31 -15.13 44.97
CA SER A 24 -6.83 -15.73 43.75
C SER A 24 -5.67 -16.29 42.94
N SER A 25 -5.74 -17.60 42.79
CA SER A 25 -4.91 -18.51 42.02
C SER A 25 -4.72 -18.07 40.57
N GLY A 26 -3.45 -18.10 40.14
CA GLY A 26 -3.01 -18.81 38.94
C GLY A 26 -3.87 -18.66 37.69
N GLY A 27 -3.77 -17.50 37.03
CA GLY A 27 -4.16 -17.33 35.64
C GLY A 27 -3.06 -16.55 34.93
N GLY A 28 -1.93 -17.21 34.65
CA GLY A 28 -0.83 -16.66 33.87
C GLY A 28 -1.25 -16.43 32.42
N GLY A 29 -2.13 -15.47 32.19
CA GLY A 29 -2.35 -14.91 30.88
C GLY A 29 -1.03 -14.30 30.44
N VAL A 30 -0.41 -14.90 29.42
CA VAL A 30 0.76 -14.34 28.75
C VAL A 30 0.30 -13.00 28.17
N LYS A 31 0.47 -11.91 28.94
CA LYS A 31 0.34 -10.56 28.41
C LYS A 31 1.44 -10.43 27.36
N VAL A 32 1.05 -10.59 26.10
CA VAL A 32 1.94 -10.35 24.97
C VAL A 32 2.39 -8.90 25.09
N ILE A 33 3.62 -8.70 25.56
CA ILE A 33 4.24 -7.38 25.62
C ILE A 33 4.41 -6.97 24.17
N ARG A 34 3.55 -6.07 23.69
CA ARG A 34 3.70 -5.46 22.37
C ARG A 34 5.06 -4.77 22.36
N SER A 35 6.01 -5.33 21.62
CA SER A 35 7.35 -4.77 21.52
C SER A 35 7.25 -3.31 21.09
N LEU A 36 7.75 -2.40 21.91
CA LEU A 36 7.83 -0.95 21.65
C LEU A 36 8.87 -0.61 20.57
N LEU A 37 9.54 -1.62 20.01
CA LEU A 37 10.48 -1.45 18.92
C LEU A 37 9.70 -1.17 17.63
N PRO A 38 10.04 -0.09 16.90
CA PRO A 38 9.48 0.16 15.58
C PRO A 38 9.59 -1.11 14.73
N THR A 39 8.48 -1.55 14.14
CA THR A 39 8.51 -2.69 13.22
C THR A 39 9.53 -2.39 12.13
N ARG A 40 10.52 -3.28 11.97
CA ARG A 40 11.53 -3.13 10.91
C ARG A 40 10.80 -3.00 9.57
N ARG A 41 11.17 -1.97 8.81
CA ARG A 41 10.60 -1.70 7.49
C ARG A 41 10.81 -2.89 6.58
N ARG A 42 9.73 -3.34 5.95
CA ARG A 42 9.73 -4.48 5.02
C ARG A 42 9.90 -4.00 3.59
N LEU A 43 9.48 -2.76 3.32
CA LEU A 43 9.51 -2.15 2.00
C LEU A 43 10.45 -0.94 1.96
N ARG A 44 11.22 -0.83 0.88
CA ARG A 44 11.97 0.37 0.51
C ARG A 44 11.28 1.05 -0.66
N LEU A 45 11.03 2.35 -0.50
CA LEU A 45 10.40 3.18 -1.53
C LEU A 45 11.44 4.07 -2.20
N ASP A 46 11.25 4.30 -3.51
CA ASP A 46 12.00 5.30 -4.27
C ASP A 46 11.06 6.07 -5.22
N PRO A 47 10.78 7.36 -4.96
CA PRO A 47 11.38 8.17 -3.89
C PRO A 47 10.90 7.80 -2.48
N SER A 48 11.73 8.07 -1.46
CA SER A 48 11.55 7.51 -0.11
C SER A 48 10.46 8.17 0.73
N ALA A 49 10.23 9.48 0.59
CA ALA A 49 9.30 10.23 1.45
C ALA A 49 8.41 11.23 0.70
N LYS A 50 8.63 11.40 -0.60
CA LYS A 50 7.97 12.41 -1.44
C LYS A 50 7.49 11.75 -2.73
N LEU A 51 6.32 12.16 -3.20
CA LEU A 51 5.86 11.92 -4.56
C LEU A 51 5.89 13.23 -5.31
N TYR A 52 6.42 13.20 -6.52
CA TYR A 52 6.59 14.37 -7.36
C TYR A 52 5.55 14.34 -8.46
N PHE A 53 4.81 15.43 -8.60
CA PHE A 53 3.80 15.58 -9.63
C PHE A 53 4.08 16.86 -10.42
N PRO A 54 3.97 16.87 -11.76
CA PRO A 54 3.90 18.11 -12.51
C PRO A 54 2.72 18.94 -12.01
N TYR A 55 2.90 20.24 -11.89
CA TYR A 55 1.83 21.17 -11.50
C TYR A 55 1.04 21.57 -12.74
N GLU A 56 -0.13 20.96 -12.93
CA GLU A 56 -1.04 21.28 -14.03
C GLU A 56 -2.49 21.39 -13.51
N PRO A 57 -2.95 22.59 -13.13
CA PRO A 57 -4.30 22.81 -12.61
C PRO A 57 -5.41 22.35 -13.56
N GLY A 58 -6.47 21.78 -13.01
CA GLY A 58 -7.60 21.25 -13.77
C GLY A 58 -7.31 19.91 -14.45
N LYS A 59 -6.12 19.33 -14.26
CA LYS A 59 -5.72 18.08 -14.93
C LYS A 59 -5.41 16.95 -13.95
N GLN A 60 -5.50 15.73 -14.48
CA GLN A 60 -5.00 14.53 -13.81
C GLN A 60 -3.51 14.35 -14.14
N VAL A 61 -2.68 14.47 -13.11
CA VAL A 61 -1.23 14.33 -13.19
C VAL A 61 -0.78 13.00 -12.59
N ARG A 62 0.43 12.57 -12.94
CA ARG A 62 0.97 11.26 -12.56
C ARG A 62 2.32 11.39 -11.85
N SER A 63 2.51 10.57 -10.81
CA SER A 63 3.79 10.31 -10.16
C SER A 63 4.11 8.83 -10.27
N ALA A 64 5.37 8.45 -10.15
CA ALA A 64 5.77 7.05 -10.00
C ALA A 64 6.47 6.81 -8.66
N VAL A 65 6.36 5.59 -8.15
CA VAL A 65 7.10 5.13 -6.97
C VAL A 65 7.52 3.68 -7.15
N ARG A 66 8.82 3.42 -7.00
CA ARG A 66 9.33 2.06 -6.91
C ARG A 66 9.15 1.54 -5.49
N ILE A 67 8.59 0.36 -5.34
CA ILE A 67 8.40 -0.33 -4.07
C ILE A 67 9.18 -1.64 -4.15
N LYS A 68 10.19 -1.81 -3.29
CA LYS A 68 11.01 -3.01 -3.22
C LYS A 68 10.82 -3.72 -1.89
N ASN A 69 10.57 -5.02 -1.92
CA ASN A 69 10.61 -5.86 -0.73
C ASN A 69 12.07 -6.12 -0.34
N ILE A 70 12.47 -5.60 0.82
CA ILE A 70 13.83 -5.77 1.37
C ILE A 70 13.88 -6.84 2.47
N SER A 71 12.75 -7.50 2.75
CA SER A 71 12.66 -8.57 3.74
C SER A 71 12.96 -9.94 3.12
N LYS A 72 13.15 -10.95 3.97
CA LYS A 72 13.34 -12.35 3.57
C LYS A 72 12.01 -13.11 3.42
N SER A 73 10.87 -12.43 3.45
CA SER A 73 9.54 -13.04 3.38
C SER A 73 8.69 -12.38 2.31
N HIS A 74 7.62 -13.04 1.86
CA HIS A 74 6.64 -12.42 0.99
C HIS A 74 5.92 -11.30 1.75
N VAL A 75 5.64 -10.20 1.06
CA VAL A 75 5.02 -9.02 1.65
C VAL A 75 3.87 -8.55 0.77
N ALA A 76 2.67 -8.54 1.32
CA ALA A 76 1.55 -7.81 0.75
C ALA A 76 1.71 -6.32 1.05
N PHE A 77 1.35 -5.45 0.10
CA PHE A 77 1.28 -4.01 0.31
C PHE A 77 -0.06 -3.46 -0.17
N LYS A 78 -0.49 -2.34 0.43
CA LYS A 78 -1.69 -1.61 0.03
C LYS A 78 -1.47 -0.11 0.12
N PHE A 79 -2.01 0.61 -0.85
CA PHE A 79 -2.06 2.07 -0.87
C PHE A 79 -3.27 2.58 -0.10
N GLN A 80 -3.03 3.58 0.74
CA GLN A 80 -4.05 4.34 1.47
C GLN A 80 -3.81 5.82 1.25
N THR A 81 -4.89 6.59 1.14
CA THR A 81 -4.84 8.04 0.92
C THR A 81 -5.92 8.74 1.75
N THR A 82 -5.65 9.95 2.19
CA THR A 82 -6.67 10.83 2.79
C THR A 82 -7.54 11.54 1.75
N ALA A 83 -7.24 11.39 0.46
CA ALA A 83 -8.00 11.99 -0.64
C ALA A 83 -8.33 10.94 -1.73
N PRO A 84 -9.20 9.95 -1.43
CA PRO A 84 -9.51 8.86 -2.36
C PRO A 84 -10.28 9.30 -3.60
N LYS A 85 -11.00 10.44 -3.54
CA LYS A 85 -11.74 10.99 -4.69
C LYS A 85 -10.82 11.58 -5.76
N SER A 86 -9.70 12.15 -5.35
CA SER A 86 -8.78 12.87 -6.24
C SER A 86 -7.43 12.19 -6.39
N CYS A 87 -7.20 11.03 -5.75
CA CYS A 87 -5.95 10.30 -5.88
C CYS A 87 -6.10 8.79 -5.70
N PHE A 88 -5.43 8.02 -6.58
CA PHE A 88 -5.35 6.56 -6.52
C PHE A 88 -4.01 6.05 -7.06
N MET A 89 -3.70 4.78 -6.79
CA MET A 89 -2.47 4.12 -7.25
C MET A 89 -2.80 2.90 -8.12
N ARG A 90 -1.98 2.64 -9.13
CA ARG A 90 -2.03 1.43 -9.97
C ARG A 90 -0.69 0.68 -9.91
N PRO A 91 -0.68 -0.61 -9.48
CA PRO A 91 -1.81 -1.30 -8.84
C PRO A 91 -2.11 -0.72 -7.44
N PRO A 92 -3.34 -0.88 -6.89
CA PRO A 92 -3.69 -0.35 -5.56
C PRO A 92 -3.03 -1.14 -4.40
N GLY A 93 -2.61 -2.36 -4.68
CA GLY A 93 -1.92 -3.26 -3.76
C GLY A 93 -1.35 -4.44 -4.55
N GLY A 94 -0.62 -5.31 -3.87
CA GLY A 94 0.00 -6.47 -4.47
C GLY A 94 0.83 -7.25 -3.47
N ILE A 95 1.39 -8.38 -3.91
CA ILE A 95 2.33 -9.19 -3.13
C ILE A 95 3.67 -9.16 -3.84
N LEU A 96 4.73 -8.96 -3.05
CA LEU A 96 6.11 -8.95 -3.52
C LEU A 96 6.87 -10.10 -2.85
N ALA A 97 7.52 -10.93 -3.65
CA ALA A 97 8.49 -11.91 -3.21
C ALA A 97 9.72 -11.21 -2.57
N PRO A 98 10.53 -11.94 -1.77
CA PRO A 98 11.78 -11.40 -1.24
C PRO A 98 12.67 -10.83 -2.34
N GLY A 99 13.08 -9.56 -2.22
CA GLY A 99 13.93 -8.89 -3.21
C GLY A 99 13.19 -8.32 -4.43
N GLU A 100 11.93 -8.70 -4.65
CA GLU A 100 11.12 -8.21 -5.77
C GLU A 100 10.83 -6.72 -5.65
N SER A 101 10.69 -6.06 -6.80
CA SER A 101 10.26 -4.67 -6.87
C SER A 101 9.21 -4.44 -7.96
N ILE A 102 8.33 -3.49 -7.70
CA ILE A 102 7.36 -2.97 -8.66
C ILE A 102 7.52 -1.46 -8.78
N ILE A 103 7.21 -0.88 -9.93
CA ILE A 103 6.92 0.55 -10.03
C ILE A 103 5.41 0.74 -10.13
N ALA A 104 4.86 1.45 -9.16
CA ALA A 104 3.47 1.84 -9.15
C ALA A 104 3.31 3.27 -9.66
N THR A 105 2.24 3.52 -10.42
CA THR A 105 1.86 4.86 -10.85
C THR A 105 0.80 5.41 -9.90
N VAL A 106 1.01 6.62 -9.40
CA VAL A 106 0.05 7.35 -8.56
C VAL A 106 -0.56 8.46 -9.40
N PHE A 107 -1.88 8.48 -9.49
CA PHE A 107 -2.65 9.47 -10.23
C PHE A 107 -3.22 10.47 -9.23
N LYS A 108 -3.18 11.76 -9.56
CA LYS A 108 -3.77 12.81 -8.73
C LYS A 108 -4.43 13.87 -9.62
N PHE A 109 -5.64 14.30 -9.27
CA PHE A 109 -6.25 15.49 -9.86
C PHE A 109 -5.73 16.74 -9.15
N VAL A 110 -5.30 17.74 -9.91
CA VAL A 110 -4.88 19.06 -9.39
C VAL A 110 -6.05 20.01 -9.54
N GLU A 111 -6.62 20.43 -8.41
CA GLU A 111 -7.69 21.42 -8.40
C GLU A 111 -7.14 22.79 -8.81
N HIS A 112 -8.00 23.63 -9.42
CA HIS A 112 -7.65 25.03 -9.68
C HIS A 112 -7.42 25.74 -8.34
N PRO A 113 -6.43 26.65 -8.26
CA PRO A 113 -6.26 27.45 -7.05
C PRO A 113 -7.53 28.29 -6.84
N GLU A 114 -8.17 28.13 -5.69
CA GLU A 114 -9.39 28.87 -5.32
C GLU A 114 -9.08 30.32 -4.88
N ASN A 115 -7.80 30.69 -4.72
CA ASN A 115 -7.37 32.02 -4.27
C ASN A 115 -6.05 32.45 -4.94
N ASN A 116 -5.73 33.76 -4.92
CA ASN A 116 -4.56 34.38 -5.57
C ASN A 116 -3.19 34.01 -4.93
N GLU A 117 -3.12 32.92 -4.15
CA GLU A 117 -1.90 32.42 -3.52
C GLU A 117 -1.03 31.64 -4.54
N LYS A 118 0.30 31.79 -4.44
CA LYS A 118 1.24 31.06 -5.31
C LYS A 118 1.04 29.54 -5.15
N PRO A 119 0.68 28.81 -6.21
CA PRO A 119 0.28 27.41 -6.05
C PRO A 119 1.37 26.44 -5.61
N LEU A 120 2.64 26.80 -5.83
CA LEU A 120 3.80 26.01 -5.40
C LEU A 120 3.97 25.99 -3.88
N ASP A 121 3.44 26.99 -3.17
CA ASP A 121 3.42 27.05 -1.70
C ASP A 121 2.19 26.37 -1.09
N GLN A 122 1.26 25.89 -1.92
CA GLN A 122 0.14 25.10 -1.46
C GLN A 122 0.66 23.75 -0.96
N LYS A 123 0.99 23.70 0.34
CA LYS A 123 1.35 22.49 1.06
C LYS A 123 0.19 21.53 0.93
N CYS A 124 0.26 20.63 -0.05
CA CYS A 124 -0.78 19.65 -0.27
C CYS A 124 -0.84 18.74 0.97
N LYS A 125 -1.90 18.92 1.77
CA LYS A 125 -2.11 18.22 3.06
C LYS A 125 -2.44 16.74 2.86
N VAL A 126 -2.62 16.30 1.62
CA VAL A 126 -2.89 14.91 1.26
C VAL A 126 -1.72 14.03 1.70
N LYS A 127 -2.02 13.04 2.52
CA LYS A 127 -1.05 12.04 2.96
C LYS A 127 -1.33 10.74 2.22
N PHE A 128 -0.31 10.23 1.55
CA PHE A 128 -0.33 8.87 1.04
C PHE A 128 0.40 7.97 2.00
N LYS A 129 -0.11 6.76 2.18
CA LYS A 129 0.43 5.78 3.10
C LYS A 129 0.52 4.45 2.38
N ILE A 130 1.73 3.89 2.36
CA ILE A 130 1.92 2.49 2.02
C ILE A 130 1.95 1.70 3.32
N VAL A 131 1.06 0.72 3.42
CA VAL A 131 1.06 -0.29 4.48
C VAL A 131 1.53 -1.62 3.95
N SER A 132 2.05 -2.45 4.83
CA SER A 132 2.47 -3.81 4.49
C SER A 132 1.95 -4.84 5.48
N LEU A 133 1.84 -6.08 5.00
CA LEU A 133 1.57 -7.27 5.78
C LEU A 133 2.52 -8.38 5.33
N LYS A 134 3.16 -9.07 6.28
CA LYS A 134 3.96 -10.25 5.95
C LYS A 134 3.04 -11.43 5.69
N VAL A 135 3.24 -12.13 4.58
CA VAL A 135 2.44 -13.31 4.21
C VAL A 135 3.29 -14.58 4.18
N LYS A 136 2.65 -15.74 4.30
CA LYS A 136 3.33 -17.03 4.53
C LYS A 136 4.00 -17.61 3.29
N GLY A 137 3.64 -17.18 2.08
CA GLY A 137 4.19 -17.73 0.85
C GLY A 137 3.76 -16.96 -0.40
N PRO A 138 4.10 -17.48 -1.59
CA PRO A 138 3.56 -16.97 -2.84
C PRO A 138 2.06 -17.23 -2.86
N MET A 139 1.29 -16.17 -3.07
CA MET A 139 -0.17 -16.22 -3.10
C MET A 139 -0.68 -15.01 -3.89
N GLU A 140 -1.95 -15.06 -4.27
CA GLU A 140 -2.60 -13.94 -4.92
C GLU A 140 -2.94 -12.84 -3.91
N TYR A 141 -2.89 -11.58 -4.36
CA TYR A 141 -3.29 -10.46 -3.53
C TYR A 141 -4.80 -10.42 -3.37
N VAL A 142 -5.24 -10.46 -2.11
CA VAL A 142 -6.66 -10.40 -1.73
C VAL A 142 -6.79 -9.25 -0.70
N PRO A 143 -7.60 -8.20 -0.96
CA PRO A 143 -7.73 -7.05 -0.05
C PRO A 143 -8.05 -7.40 1.41
N GLU A 144 -8.83 -8.47 1.61
CA GLU A 144 -9.34 -9.00 2.88
C GLU A 144 -8.22 -9.45 3.83
N LEU A 145 -7.02 -9.74 3.32
CA LEU A 145 -5.86 -10.09 4.14
C LEU A 145 -5.52 -9.01 5.18
N PHE A 146 -5.70 -7.75 4.80
CA PHE A 146 -5.48 -6.62 5.69
C PHE A 146 -6.60 -6.49 6.73
N ASP A 147 -7.78 -7.03 6.46
CA ASP A 147 -8.87 -7.03 7.42
C ASP A 147 -8.76 -8.17 8.44
N GLU A 148 -8.25 -9.33 8.02
CA GLU A 148 -8.02 -10.48 8.89
C GLU A 148 -6.83 -10.28 9.85
N GLN A 149 -5.78 -9.58 9.42
CA GLN A 149 -4.50 -9.48 10.15
C GLN A 149 -4.16 -8.04 10.53
N LYS A 150 -5.16 -7.26 10.98
CA LYS A 150 -5.02 -5.82 11.29
C LYS A 150 -3.88 -5.50 12.25
N ASP A 151 -3.67 -6.34 13.26
CA ASP A 151 -2.62 -6.14 14.27
C ASP A 151 -1.19 -6.35 13.75
N GLN A 152 -1.04 -7.01 12.59
CA GLN A 152 0.26 -7.30 11.98
C GLN A 152 0.64 -6.30 10.86
N ILE A 153 -0.28 -5.39 10.53
CA ILE A 153 -0.05 -4.35 9.54
C ILE A 153 1.04 -3.40 10.02
N ALA A 154 2.06 -3.20 9.18
CA ALA A 154 3.07 -2.18 9.41
C ALA A 154 2.80 -0.97 8.50
N VAL A 155 2.93 0.22 9.07
CA VAL A 155 2.98 1.45 8.28
C VAL A 155 4.39 1.59 7.73
N GLU A 156 4.57 1.32 6.44
CA GLU A 156 5.89 1.40 5.82
C GLU A 156 6.28 2.86 5.65
N GLN A 157 5.50 3.67 4.94
CA GLN A 157 5.87 5.05 4.67
C GLN A 157 4.66 5.94 4.47
N ILE A 158 4.76 7.18 4.98
CA ILE A 158 3.86 8.27 4.63
C ILE A 158 4.58 9.18 3.62
N LEU A 159 4.05 9.29 2.42
CA LEU A 159 4.61 10.10 1.34
C LEU A 159 3.90 11.46 1.29
N ARG A 160 4.70 12.52 1.12
CA ARG A 160 4.21 13.90 0.91
C ARG A 160 4.15 14.22 -0.57
N VAL A 161 3.13 14.95 -0.99
CA VAL A 161 3.06 15.49 -2.35
C VAL A 161 4.00 16.69 -2.48
N VAL A 162 4.77 16.71 -3.55
CA VAL A 162 5.55 17.86 -4.00
C VAL A 162 5.19 18.14 -5.44
N PHE A 163 4.83 19.37 -5.74
CA PHE A 163 4.57 19.81 -7.10
C PHE A 163 5.86 20.32 -7.74
N LEU A 164 6.10 19.89 -8.97
CA LEU A 164 7.18 20.34 -9.82
C LEU A 164 6.62 21.29 -10.87
N ASP A 165 7.38 22.32 -11.21
CA ASP A 165 7.12 23.13 -12.39
C ASP A 165 7.32 22.27 -13.65
N ALA A 166 6.27 22.14 -14.46
CA ALA A 166 6.26 21.26 -15.64
C ALA A 166 7.18 21.79 -16.76
N GLU A 167 7.36 23.11 -16.84
CA GLU A 167 8.15 23.77 -17.88
C GLU A 167 9.65 23.81 -17.55
N ARG A 168 9.99 23.67 -16.26
CA ARG A 168 11.37 23.80 -15.80
C ARG A 168 12.07 22.45 -15.65
N PRO A 169 13.10 22.13 -16.46
CA PRO A 169 13.85 20.89 -16.31
C PRO A 169 14.48 20.78 -14.92
N SER A 170 14.39 19.59 -14.33
CA SER A 170 14.99 19.29 -13.02
C SER A 170 15.30 17.80 -12.92
N PRO A 171 16.33 17.40 -12.15
CA PRO A 171 16.66 15.98 -11.94
C PRO A 171 15.48 15.16 -11.40
N GLN A 172 14.62 15.78 -10.59
CA GLN A 172 13.41 15.15 -10.06
C GLN A 172 12.39 14.89 -11.17
N MET A 173 12.20 15.84 -12.09
CA MET A 173 11.30 15.67 -13.23
C MET A 173 11.83 14.62 -14.21
N ASP A 174 13.13 14.61 -14.49
CA ASP A 174 13.73 13.61 -15.38
C ASP A 174 13.61 12.20 -14.82
N LYS A 175 13.89 12.04 -13.51
CA LYS A 175 13.69 10.77 -12.82
C LYS A 175 12.23 10.33 -12.84
N LEU A 176 11.31 11.26 -12.60
CA LEU A 176 9.88 10.98 -12.64
C LEU A 176 9.45 10.48 -14.02
N LYS A 177 9.84 11.19 -15.10
CA LYS A 177 9.54 10.79 -16.49
C LYS A 177 10.07 9.39 -16.79
N ARG A 178 11.32 9.08 -16.39
CA ARG A 178 11.91 7.74 -16.55
C ARG A 178 11.13 6.66 -15.80
N GLN A 179 10.76 6.90 -14.55
CA GLN A 179 10.00 5.92 -13.76
C GLN A 179 8.59 5.71 -14.29
N LEU A 180 7.93 6.75 -14.81
CA LEU A 180 6.63 6.62 -15.47
C LEU A 180 6.73 5.77 -16.74
N ALA A 181 7.74 6.00 -17.59
CA ALA A 181 7.98 5.19 -18.78
C ALA A 181 8.25 3.72 -18.42
N GLU A 182 9.03 3.45 -17.38
CA GLU A 182 9.28 2.09 -16.90
C GLU A 182 7.99 1.44 -16.34
N ALA A 183 7.15 2.19 -15.63
CA ALA A 183 5.86 1.70 -15.15
C ALA A 183 4.90 1.35 -16.30
N GLU A 184 4.84 2.18 -17.33
CA GLU A 184 4.06 1.94 -18.54
C GLU A 184 4.57 0.70 -19.28
N ALA A 185 5.89 0.60 -19.52
CA ALA A 185 6.49 -0.57 -20.15
C ALA A 185 6.20 -1.86 -19.36
N ALA A 186 6.26 -1.81 -18.02
CA ALA A 186 5.93 -2.96 -17.17
C ALA A 186 4.43 -3.33 -17.24
N LEU A 187 3.53 -2.35 -17.41
CA LEU A 187 2.11 -2.61 -17.62
C LEU A 187 1.84 -3.23 -18.99
N GLU A 188 2.49 -2.74 -20.04
CA GLU A 188 2.35 -3.31 -21.39
C GLU A 188 2.94 -4.73 -21.48
N ALA A 189 4.07 -4.99 -20.84
CA ALA A 189 4.65 -6.34 -20.76
C ALA A 189 3.72 -7.35 -20.08
N ARG A 190 2.85 -6.90 -19.16
CA ARG A 190 1.82 -7.75 -18.53
C ARG A 190 0.59 -7.99 -19.41
N LYS A 191 0.32 -7.08 -20.36
CA LYS A 191 -0.79 -7.21 -21.31
C LYS A 191 -0.42 -8.05 -22.52
N LYS A 192 0.85 -8.05 -22.92
CA LYS A 192 1.34 -8.86 -24.03
C LYS A 192 1.22 -10.35 -23.63
N PRO A 193 0.49 -11.19 -24.38
CA PRO A 193 0.54 -12.62 -24.16
C PRO A 193 1.99 -13.10 -24.26
N PRO A 194 2.41 -14.14 -23.52
CA PRO A 194 3.77 -14.65 -23.61
C PRO A 194 4.06 -14.96 -25.08
N GLU A 195 5.10 -14.33 -25.65
CA GLU A 195 5.57 -14.67 -26.98
C GLU A 195 6.05 -16.12 -26.92
N ASP A 196 5.26 -17.02 -27.50
CA ASP A 196 5.59 -18.42 -27.72
C ASP A 196 6.79 -18.50 -28.66
N ASN A 197 8.00 -18.45 -28.09
CA ASN A 197 9.24 -18.80 -28.78
C ASN A 197 9.66 -20.21 -28.36
N GLY A 198 8.73 -21.18 -28.45
CA GLY A 198 9.04 -22.61 -28.42
C GLY A 198 9.41 -23.14 -29.82
N PRO A 199 10.35 -24.09 -29.93
CA PRO A 199 10.67 -24.71 -31.21
C PRO A 199 9.47 -25.52 -31.71
N ARG A 200 9.08 -25.29 -32.97
CA ARG A 200 7.99 -26.00 -33.66
C ARG A 200 8.24 -27.51 -33.58
N ILE A 201 7.47 -28.21 -32.75
CA ILE A 201 7.30 -29.66 -32.84
C ILE A 201 5.91 -29.90 -33.42
N VAL A 202 5.91 -30.41 -34.64
CA VAL A 202 4.76 -30.92 -35.39
C VAL A 202 4.18 -32.10 -34.63
N GLY A 203 2.87 -32.07 -34.33
CA GLY A 203 2.16 -33.22 -33.77
C GLY A 203 0.80 -32.86 -33.18
N GLU A 204 -0.25 -33.11 -33.98
CA GLU A 204 -1.65 -33.35 -33.60
C GLU A 204 -2.40 -32.34 -32.71
N GLY A 205 -3.42 -31.72 -33.31
CA GLY A 205 -4.71 -31.48 -32.64
C GLY A 205 -4.73 -30.39 -31.56
N LEU A 206 -4.49 -29.13 -31.96
CA LEU A 206 -4.71 -27.97 -31.08
C LEU A 206 -6.22 -27.75 -30.85
N VAL A 207 -6.66 -28.00 -29.61
CA VAL A 207 -7.97 -27.69 -28.99
C VAL A 207 -8.48 -26.25 -29.29
N ILE A 208 -7.59 -25.38 -29.77
CA ILE A 208 -7.86 -23.99 -30.17
C ILE A 208 -8.82 -23.93 -31.37
N ASP A 209 -8.71 -24.85 -32.33
CA ASP A 209 -9.58 -24.87 -33.51
C ASP A 209 -11.03 -25.23 -33.15
N GLU A 210 -11.20 -26.13 -32.18
CA GLU A 210 -12.51 -26.63 -31.76
C GLU A 210 -13.36 -25.53 -31.10
N TRP A 211 -12.74 -24.64 -30.32
CA TRP A 211 -13.42 -23.50 -29.69
C TRP A 211 -13.82 -22.42 -30.69
N LYS A 212 -12.97 -22.19 -31.69
CA LYS A 212 -13.24 -21.22 -32.75
C LYS A 212 -14.40 -21.71 -33.63
N GLU A 213 -14.37 -22.98 -34.01
CA GLU A 213 -15.42 -23.61 -34.80
C GLU A 213 -16.76 -23.68 -34.02
N ARG A 214 -16.71 -23.88 -32.69
CA ARG A 214 -17.91 -23.87 -31.83
C ARG A 214 -18.55 -22.48 -31.75
N ARG A 215 -17.75 -21.42 -31.71
CA ARG A 215 -18.22 -20.02 -31.75
C ARG A 215 -18.83 -19.68 -33.11
N GLU A 216 -18.17 -20.08 -34.20
CA GLU A 216 -18.67 -19.84 -35.56
C GLU A 216 -19.97 -20.61 -35.83
N ARG A 217 -20.11 -21.86 -35.37
CA ARG A 217 -21.39 -22.59 -35.43
C ARG A 217 -22.50 -21.93 -34.62
N TYR A 218 -22.18 -21.31 -33.48
CA TYR A 218 -23.18 -20.62 -32.67
C TYR A 218 -23.68 -19.33 -33.34
N LEU A 219 -22.76 -18.56 -33.93
CA LEU A 219 -23.08 -17.37 -34.73
C LEU A 219 -23.89 -17.71 -35.99
N ALA A 220 -23.54 -18.80 -36.68
CA ALA A 220 -24.27 -19.25 -37.87
C ALA A 220 -25.72 -19.65 -37.54
N ARG A 221 -25.97 -20.27 -36.37
CA ARG A 221 -27.33 -20.61 -35.93
C ARG A 221 -28.17 -19.37 -35.58
N GLN A 222 -27.58 -18.35 -34.95
CA GLN A 222 -28.29 -17.10 -34.66
C GLN A 222 -28.71 -16.32 -35.91
N GLN A 223 -27.96 -16.42 -37.01
CA GLN A 223 -28.33 -15.75 -38.26
C GLN A 223 -29.46 -16.46 -39.02
N ILE A 224 -29.71 -17.75 -38.74
CA ILE A 224 -30.79 -18.52 -39.38
C ILE A 224 -32.11 -18.33 -38.61
N GLU A 225 -32.08 -18.26 -37.27
CA GLU A 225 -33.30 -18.07 -36.45
C GLU A 225 -33.88 -16.64 -36.49
N GLY A 226 -33.19 -15.68 -37.10
CA GLY A 226 -33.66 -14.29 -37.25
C GLY A 226 -34.44 -13.98 -38.54
N VAL A 227 -34.61 -14.95 -39.44
CA VAL A 227 -35.17 -14.72 -40.79
C VAL A 227 -36.57 -15.33 -41.00
N ASP A 228 -37.07 -16.17 -40.10
CA ASP A 228 -38.39 -16.83 -40.22
C ASP A 228 -39.48 -16.22 -39.33
N SER A 229 -39.54 -14.89 -39.23
CA SER A 229 -40.70 -14.19 -38.68
C SER A 229 -41.00 -12.91 -39.45
N VAL A 230 -41.60 -13.08 -40.63
CA VAL A 230 -42.48 -12.08 -41.25
C VAL A 230 -43.62 -12.78 -41.98
#